data_AF-A0A5K0YTV0-F1
#
_entry.id   AF-A0A5K0YTV0-F1
#
_cell.length_a   1.000
_cell.length_b   1.000
_cell.length_c   1.000
_cell.angle_alpha   90.00
_cell.angle_beta   90.00
_cell.angle_gamma   90.00
#
_symmetry.space_group_name_H-M   'P 1'
#
loop_
_entity.id
_entity.type
_entity.pdbx_description
1 polymer ?
#
loop_
_entity_poly.entity_id
_entity_poly.type
_entity_poly.pdbx_seq_one_letter_code
_entity_poly.pdbx_strand_id
1 'polypeptide(L)' 'FAAALYQTGMKCWVMNVVPISGPNTLPVIYDQGFIGAIHD' A
#
# COMPACT_ATOMS: atom_id res chain seq x y z
N PHE A 1 -2.38 8.64 -4.14
CA PHE A 1 -2.96 8.73 -2.78
C PHE A 1 -1.99 9.36 -1.78
N ALA A 2 -0.82 8.73 -1.49
CA ALA A 2 0.14 9.25 -0.50
C ALA A 2 0.56 10.71 -0.72
N ALA A 3 0.82 11.11 -1.97
CA ALA A 3 1.16 12.51 -2.31
C ALA A 3 0.05 13.52 -1.92
N ALA A 4 -1.23 13.13 -2.02
CA ALA A 4 -2.35 13.99 -1.66
C ALA A 4 -2.46 14.15 -0.13
N LEU A 5 -2.24 13.07 0.64
CA LEU A 5 -2.21 13.15 2.11
C LEU A 5 -1.05 13.99 2.64
N TYR A 6 0.10 13.95 1.95
CA TYR A 6 1.21 14.83 2.27
C TYR A 6 0.84 16.31 2.06
N GLN A 7 0.14 16.63 0.97
CA GLN A 7 -0.29 18.00 0.66
C GLN A 7 -1.31 18.57 1.67
N THR A 8 -2.09 17.72 2.35
CA THR A 8 -2.99 18.17 3.43
C THR A 8 -2.27 18.43 4.75
N GLY A 9 -0.95 18.18 4.83
CA GLY A 9 -0.17 18.30 6.07
C GLY A 9 -0.41 17.16 7.07
N MET A 10 -1.09 16.10 6.66
CA MET A 10 -1.41 14.96 7.51
C MET A 10 -0.15 14.13 7.77
N LYS A 11 0.27 14.05 9.04
CA LYS A 11 1.39 13.19 9.47
C LYS A 11 0.93 11.74 9.58
N CYS A 12 0.97 11.01 8.47
CA CYS A 12 0.62 9.60 8.39
C CYS A 12 1.60 8.84 7.49
N TRP A 13 1.65 7.52 7.67
CA TRP A 13 2.32 6.61 6.75
C TRP A 13 1.26 5.90 5.90
N VAL A 14 1.65 5.49 4.69
CA VAL A 14 0.80 4.78 3.74
C VAL A 14 1.44 3.44 3.42
N MET A 15 0.63 2.38 3.36
CA MET A 15 1.06 1.03 2.98
C MET A 15 0.03 0.41 2.05
N ASN A 16 0.50 -0.44 1.15
CA ASN A 16 -0.36 -1.19 0.24
C ASN A 16 -0.94 -2.41 0.96
N VAL A 17 -2.22 -2.69 0.75
CA VAL A 17 -2.93 -3.79 1.41
C VAL A 17 -3.65 -4.60 0.35
N VAL A 18 -3.44 -5.91 0.33
CA VAL A 18 -3.95 -6.84 -0.69
C VAL A 18 -4.97 -7.80 -0.04
N PRO A 19 -6.20 -7.92 -0.58
CA PRO A 19 -7.20 -8.83 -0.03
C PRO A 19 -6.87 -10.29 -0.37
N ILE A 20 -7.11 -11.20 0.58
CA ILE A 20 -6.94 -12.64 0.36
C ILE A 20 -7.95 -13.22 -0.63
N SER A 21 -9.12 -12.59 -0.76
CA SER A 21 -10.21 -13.01 -1.65
C SER A 21 -9.95 -12.68 -3.13
N GLY A 22 -8.90 -11.91 -3.45
CA GLY A 22 -8.56 -11.47 -4.80
C GLY A 22 -7.19 -11.93 -5.29
N PRO A 23 -6.76 -11.48 -6.49
CA PRO A 23 -5.43 -11.79 -7.02
C PRO A 23 -4.31 -11.26 -6.12
N ASN A 24 -3.31 -12.11 -5.83
CA ASN A 24 -2.17 -11.74 -5.01
C ASN A 24 -1.18 -10.84 -5.77
N THR A 25 -1.30 -9.52 -5.57
CA THR A 25 -0.40 -8.51 -6.15
C THR A 25 0.78 -8.14 -5.24
N LEU A 26 0.89 -8.76 -4.07
CA LEU A 26 1.96 -8.49 -3.10
C LEU A 26 3.38 -8.69 -3.67
N PRO A 27 3.65 -9.70 -4.52
CA PRO A 27 4.97 -9.84 -5.15
C PRO A 27 5.34 -8.62 -6.02
N VAL A 28 4.39 -8.07 -6.79
CA VAL A 28 4.63 -6.90 -7.65
C VAL A 28 4.92 -5.65 -6.80
N ILE A 29 4.24 -5.50 -5.66
CA ILE A 29 4.46 -4.40 -4.72
C ILE A 29 5.90 -4.45 -4.18
N TYR A 30 6.39 -5.64 -3.79
CA TYR A 30 7.77 -5.79 -3.32
C TYR A 30 8.81 -5.59 -4.43
N ASP A 31 8.53 -6.06 -5.64
CA ASP A 31 9.42 -5.88 -6.79
C ASP A 31 9.64 -4.40 -7.15
N GLN A 32 8.65 -3.56 -6.86
CA GLN A 32 8.73 -2.10 -7.00
C GLN A 32 9.33 -1.38 -5.78
N GLY A 33 9.80 -2.12 -4.77
CA GLY A 33 10.42 -1.56 -3.56
C GLY A 33 9.44 -0.92 -2.58
N PHE A 34 8.14 -1.21 -2.69
CA PHE A 34 7.13 -0.71 -1.77
C PHE A 34 6.84 -1.70 -0.63
N ILE A 35 6.25 -1.18 0.44
CA ILE A 35 5.81 -1.98 1.59
C ILE A 35 4.33 -2.37 1.38
N GLY A 36 4.00 -3.62 1.71
CA GLY A 36 2.63 -4.09 1.72
C GLY A 36 2.36 -5.28 2.64
N ALA A 37 1.08 -5.52 2.90
CA ALA A 37 0.55 -6.60 3.75
C ALA A 37 -0.69 -7.26 3.11
N ILE A 38 -0.98 -8.50 3.53
CA ILE A 38 -2.22 -9.21 3.18
C ILE A 38 -3.25 -8.92 4.28
N HIS A 39 -4.52 -8.77 3.90
CA HIS A 39 -5.65 -8.77 4.85
C HIS A 39 -6.74 -9.75 4.41
N ASP A 40 -7.51 -10.22 5.39
CA ASP A 40 -8.77 -10.95 5.18
C ASP A 40 -9.90 -9.96 4.83
#